data_AF-A0AAV5DG63-F1
#
_entry.id   AF-A0AAV5DG63-F1
#
_cell.length_a   1.000
_cell.length_b   1.000
_cell.length_c   1.000
_cell.angle_alpha   90.00
_cell.angle_beta   90.00
_cell.angle_gamma   90.00
#
_symmetry.space_group_name_H-M   'P 1'
#
loop_
_entity.id
_entity.type
_entity.pdbx_description
1 polymer ?
#
loop_
_entity_poly.entity_id
_entity_poly.type
_entity_poly.pdbx_seq_one_letter_code
_entity_poly.pdbx_strand_id
1 'polypeptide(L)' 'MNPAKKHAIMDDLNVFKSGRDYSGHIGKAWKRGYLLYGLPGTGKPTMVAAMANHLDYDIYDVELTFVHSNADQ' A
#
# COMPACT_ATOMS: atom_id res chain seq x y z
N MET A 1 -9.14 -8.33 -11.86
CA MET A 1 -9.60 -7.76 -10.58
C MET A 1 -11.00 -7.18 -10.79
N ASN A 2 -11.94 -7.37 -9.84
CA ASN A 2 -13.29 -6.81 -9.97
C ASN A 2 -13.22 -5.25 -10.01
N PRO A 3 -13.85 -4.58 -10.99
CA PRO A 3 -13.87 -3.12 -11.11
C PRO A 3 -14.31 -2.39 -9.84
N ALA A 4 -15.27 -2.93 -9.10
CA ALA A 4 -15.74 -2.33 -7.84
C ALA A 4 -14.64 -2.32 -6.76
N LYS A 5 -13.84 -3.39 -6.68
CA LYS A 5 -12.70 -3.46 -5.75
C LYS A 5 -11.60 -2.47 -6.13
N LYS A 6 -11.36 -2.29 -7.44
CA LYS A 6 -10.42 -1.27 -7.93
C LYS A 6 -10.86 0.11 -7.48
N HIS A 7 -12.14 0.46 -7.68
CA HIS A 7 -12.68 1.77 -7.31
C HIS A 7 -12.53 2.03 -5.81
N ALA A 8 -12.91 1.07 -4.98
CA ALA A 8 -12.78 1.17 -3.53
C ALA A 8 -11.33 1.44 -3.07
N ILE A 9 -10.34 0.80 -3.71
CA ILE A 9 -8.92 1.06 -3.40
C ILE A 9 -8.52 2.48 -3.83
N MET A 10 -8.94 2.95 -5.01
CA MET A 10 -8.59 4.30 -5.48
C MET A 10 -9.20 5.40 -4.58
N ASP A 11 -10.45 5.24 -4.16
CA ASP A 11 -11.11 6.18 -3.24
C ASP A 11 -10.36 6.23 -1.90
N ASP A 12 -10.00 5.06 -1.37
CA ASP A 12 -9.27 4.93 -0.12
C ASP A 12 -7.87 5.57 -0.18
N LEU A 13 -7.18 5.45 -1.32
CA LEU A 13 -5.90 6.12 -1.58
C LEU A 13 -6.04 7.65 -1.63
N ASN A 14 -7.11 8.16 -2.24
CA ASN A 14 -7.37 9.60 -2.29
C ASN A 14 -7.61 10.17 -0.89
N VAL A 15 -8.37 9.46 -0.04
CA VAL A 15 -8.58 9.82 1.37
C VAL A 15 -7.27 9.74 2.15
N PHE A 16 -6.47 8.69 1.93
CA PHE A 16 -5.17 8.56 2.60
C PHE A 16 -4.23 9.72 2.25
N LYS A 17 -4.16 10.10 0.96
CA LYS A 17 -3.33 11.21 0.48
C LYS A 17 -3.71 12.56 1.10
N SER A 18 -5.01 12.86 1.24
CA SER A 18 -5.48 14.11 1.84
C SER A 18 -5.41 14.13 3.37
N GLY A 19 -5.39 12.96 4.02
CA GLY A 19 -5.38 12.84 5.48
C GLY A 19 -4.03 13.07 6.18
N ARG A 20 -2.97 13.44 5.44
CA ARG A 20 -1.60 13.61 5.97
C ARG A 20 -1.55 14.63 7.11
N ASP A 21 -2.02 15.85 6.84
CA ASP A 21 -1.94 16.96 7.79
C ASP A 21 -2.82 16.71 9.02
N TYR A 22 -4.04 16.20 8.78
CA TYR A 22 -4.99 15.86 9.84
C TYR A 22 -4.45 14.80 10.81
N SER A 23 -3.78 13.76 10.30
CA SER A 23 -3.22 12.68 11.12
C SER A 23 -2.12 13.19 12.06
N GLY A 24 -1.31 14.15 11.59
CA GLY A 24 -0.30 14.83 12.40
C GLY A 24 -0.89 15.65 13.54
N HIS A 25 -1.98 16.38 13.28
CA HIS A 25 -2.65 17.21 14.29
C HIS A 25 -3.24 16.39 15.46
N ILE A 26 -3.71 15.17 15.19
CA ILE A 26 -4.30 14.29 16.22
C ILE A 26 -3.29 13.31 16.82
N GLY A 27 -2.01 13.40 16.46
CA GLY A 27 -0.94 12.54 16.97
C GLY A 27 -1.02 11.07 16.53
N LYS A 28 -1.78 10.75 15.47
CA LYS A 28 -1.87 9.37 14.94
C LYS A 28 -0.82 9.14 13.87
N ALA A 29 -0.20 7.96 13.91
CA ALA A 29 0.73 7.55 12.87
C ALA A 29 0.04 7.53 11.50
N TRP A 30 0.57 8.27 10.53
CA TRP A 30 0.06 8.33 9.18
C TRP A 30 0.54 7.11 8.38
N LYS A 31 -0.20 6.00 8.49
CA LYS A 31 0.13 4.71 7.87
C LYS A 31 -1.12 4.07 7.26
N ARG A 32 -0.94 3.34 6.16
CA ARG A 32 -1.99 2.56 5.50
C ARG A 32 -1.42 1.23 5.00
N GLY A 33 -2.14 0.13 5.23
CA GLY A 33 -1.77 -1.21 4.78
C GLY A 33 -2.86 -1.85 3.92
N TYR A 34 -2.47 -2.60 2.91
CA TYR A 34 -3.36 -3.36 2.04
C TYR A 34 -2.88 -4.81 1.93
N LEU A 35 -3.82 -5.77 1.99
CA LEU A 35 -3.56 -7.17 1.73
C LEU A 35 -4.17 -7.57 0.37
N LEU A 36 -3.32 -7.81 -0.62
CA LEU A 36 -3.74 -8.28 -1.94
C LEU A 36 -3.51 -9.78 -2.07
N TYR A 37 -4.58 -10.55 -2.20
CA TYR A 37 -4.52 -12.03 -2.27
C TYR A 37 -5.35 -12.60 -3.44
N GLY A 38 -5.07 -13.84 -3.82
CA GLY A 38 -5.79 -14.59 -4.88
C GLY A 38 -4.85 -15.43 -5.75
N LEU A 39 -5.36 -16.02 -6.83
CA LEU A 39 -4.58 -16.85 -7.75
C LEU A 39 -3.36 -16.11 -8.36
N PRO A 40 -2.29 -16.82 -8.75
CA PRO A 40 -1.20 -16.23 -9.53
C PRO A 40 -1.73 -15.65 -10.84
N GLY A 41 -1.06 -14.61 -11.35
CA GLY A 41 -1.44 -13.96 -12.61
C GLY A 41 -2.64 -13.01 -12.55
N THR A 42 -3.26 -12.77 -11.39
CA THR A 42 -4.40 -11.83 -11.28
C THR A 42 -3.99 -10.35 -11.20
N GLY A 43 -2.75 -10.01 -11.52
CA GLY A 43 -2.24 -8.62 -11.54
C GLY A 43 -2.02 -7.98 -10.17
N LYS A 44 -1.75 -8.76 -9.11
CA LYS A 44 -1.44 -8.21 -7.77
C LYS A 44 -0.21 -7.28 -7.76
N PRO A 45 0.95 -7.66 -8.32
CA PRO A 45 2.11 -6.77 -8.39
C PRO A 45 1.83 -5.53 -9.25
N THR A 46 1.10 -5.72 -10.37
CA THR A 46 0.68 -4.62 -11.24
C THR A 46 -0.18 -3.59 -10.51
N MET A 47 -1.03 -4.05 -9.58
CA MET A 47 -1.82 -3.15 -8.74
C MET A 47 -0.92 -2.33 -7.80
N VAL A 48 0.06 -2.95 -7.14
CA VAL A 48 1.02 -2.24 -6.27
C VAL A 48 1.74 -1.14 -7.06
N ALA A 49 2.22 -1.46 -8.27
CA ALA A 49 2.87 -0.47 -9.14
C ALA A 49 1.94 0.69 -9.52
N ALA A 50 0.67 0.40 -9.83
CA ALA A 50 -0.32 1.44 -10.13
C ALA A 50 -0.62 2.34 -8.91
N MET A 51 -0.70 1.76 -7.70
CA MET A 51 -0.92 2.50 -6.46
C MET A 51 0.26 3.44 -6.15
N ALA A 52 1.48 2.96 -6.30
CA ALA A 52 2.70 3.74 -6.10
C ALA A 52 2.78 4.92 -7.07
N ASN A 53 2.53 4.69 -8.37
CA ASN A 53 2.47 5.75 -9.37
C ASN A 53 1.38 6.79 -9.07
N HIS A 54 0.20 6.37 -8.60
CA HIS A 54 -0.89 7.29 -8.25
C HIS A 54 -0.54 8.19 -7.05
N LEU A 55 0.22 7.65 -6.09
CA LEU A 55 0.68 8.38 -4.91
C LEU A 55 1.99 9.15 -5.13
N ASP A 56 2.68 8.93 -6.26
CA ASP A 56 4.02 9.44 -6.57
C ASP A 56 5.08 8.92 -5.58
N TYR A 57 5.03 7.60 -5.28
CA TYR A 57 5.86 6.94 -4.28
C TYR A 57 6.82 5.92 -4.91
N ASP A 58 8.00 5.78 -4.31
CA ASP A 58 8.92 4.68 -4.62
C ASP A 58 8.41 3.35 -4.06
N ILE A 59 8.78 2.26 -4.74
CA ILE A 59 8.44 0.89 -4.32
C ILE A 59 9.68 0.24 -3.70
N TYR A 60 9.51 -0.28 -2.48
CA TYR A 60 10.51 -1.09 -1.79
C TYR A 60 9.95 -2.50 -1.62
N ASP A 61 10.67 -3.48 -2.15
CA ASP A 61 10.32 -4.90 -1.98
C ASP A 61 11.13 -5.49 -0.82
N VAL A 62 10.44 -6.14 0.10
CA VAL A 62 11.05 -6.73 1.30
C VAL A 62 10.54 -8.16 1.43
N GLU A 63 11.42 -9.11 1.14
CA GLU A 63 11.12 -10.53 1.27
C GLU A 63 11.51 -11.01 2.66
N LEU A 64 10.51 -11.29 3.50
CA LEU A 64 10.71 -11.67 4.91
C LEU A 64 11.47 -13.00 5.09
N THR A 65 11.53 -13.84 4.05
CA THR A 65 12.27 -15.11 4.05
C THR A 65 13.79 -14.90 4.17
N PHE A 66 14.31 -13.74 3.77
CA PHE A 66 15.71 -13.37 3.89
C PHE A 66 16.05 -12.65 5.20
N VAL A 67 15.05 -12.33 6.04
CA VAL A 67 15.26 -11.72 7.36
C VAL A 67 15.34 -12.84 8.39
N HIS A 68 16.56 -13.17 8.83
CA HIS A 68 16.81 -14.26 9.77
C HIS A 68 16.68 -13.84 11.24
N SER A 69 16.80 -12.54 11.54
CA SER A 69 16.69 -11.99 12.90
C SER A 69 16.24 -10.53 12.87
N ASN A 70 15.51 -10.09 13.91
CA ASN A 70 15.16 -8.69 14.10
C ASN A 70 16.36 -7.78 14.43
N ALA A 71 17.55 -8.35 14.61
CA ALA A 71 18.77 -7.64 15.01
C ALA A 71 19.73 -7.33 13.85
N ASP A 72 19.42 -7.77 12.62
CA ASP A 72 20.25 -7.50 11.44
C ASP A 72 19.93 -6.09 10.90
N GLN A 73 20.59 -5.07 11.47
CA GLN A 73 20.67 -3.69 10.97
C GLN A 73 22.11 -3.30 10.67
#